data_AF-A0A7Y6Q470-F1
#
_entry.id   AF-A0A7Y6Q470-F1
#
_cell.length_a   1.000
_cell.length_b   1.000
_cell.length_c   1.000
_cell.angle_alpha   90.00
_cell.angle_beta   90.00
_cell.angle_gamma   90.00
#
_symmetry.space_group_name_H-M   'P 1'
#
loop_
_entity.id
_entity.type
_entity.pdbx_description
1 polymer ?
#
loop_
_entity_poly.entity_id
_entity_poly.type
_entity_poly.pdbx_seq_one_letter_code
_entity_poly.pdbx_strand_id
1 'polypeptide(L)'
;MTLSPTSSADDIIAHLRAQRSQENLDGMARFGIVTETALGLSNVELHRIARLVKIDHARALELWQSGIREARILAAFTAGPKTLTLDEARRWAEDCNSWEVVDTVADLFVTARFEQVLIPEFAADGREFVRRIAFAMIASAAVHLKKEPDASLLAWLPLIERHAEDERNFVKKAVNWALRQIGKRNAACHGPALALAEKLAVSSNRAARWIGKDAQRELGGDKVLARLGLADTGAGLTQT
;
A
#
# COMPACT_ATOMS: atom_id res chain seq x y z
N MET A 1 8.85 -31.49 0.21
CA MET A 1 8.81 -31.14 1.64
C MET A 1 7.46 -30.50 1.94
N THR A 2 6.76 -30.95 2.97
CA THR A 2 5.47 -30.36 3.38
C THR A 2 5.75 -29.24 4.36
N LEU A 3 5.40 -28.00 4.00
CA LEU A 3 5.57 -26.86 4.89
C LEU A 3 4.60 -26.95 6.09
N SER A 4 5.08 -26.54 7.25
CA SER A 4 4.34 -26.54 8.51
C SER A 4 4.74 -25.32 9.37
N PRO A 5 4.08 -25.08 10.51
CA PRO A 5 4.48 -24.01 11.41
C PRO A 5 5.92 -24.10 11.94
N THR A 6 6.51 -25.30 11.93
CA THR A 6 7.89 -25.54 12.41
C THR A 6 8.93 -25.53 11.29
N SER A 7 8.54 -25.27 10.04
CA SER A 7 9.50 -25.13 8.93
C SER A 7 10.42 -23.92 9.18
N SER A 8 11.71 -24.13 8.97
CA SER A 8 12.73 -23.06 9.06
C SER A 8 12.63 -22.08 7.89
N ALA A 9 13.34 -20.95 7.96
CA ALA A 9 13.45 -20.05 6.82
C ALA A 9 14.09 -20.76 5.60
N ASP A 10 15.11 -21.59 5.82
CA ASP A 10 15.78 -22.35 4.77
C ASP A 10 14.84 -23.35 4.08
N ASP A 11 14.01 -24.07 4.85
CA ASP A 11 13.01 -25.00 4.29
C ASP A 11 12.01 -24.26 3.38
N ILE A 12 11.58 -23.08 3.82
CA ILE A 12 10.66 -22.24 3.07
C ILE A 12 11.35 -21.70 1.81
N ILE A 13 12.57 -21.20 1.91
CA ILE A 13 13.34 -20.70 0.77
C ILE A 13 13.58 -21.81 -0.26
N ALA A 14 13.94 -23.01 0.19
CA ALA A 14 14.08 -24.18 -0.68
C ALA A 14 12.76 -24.52 -1.39
N HIS A 15 11.64 -24.47 -0.66
CA HIS A 15 10.31 -24.68 -1.23
C HIS A 15 9.91 -23.61 -2.25
N LEU A 16 10.24 -22.34 -1.99
CA LEU A 16 9.99 -21.23 -2.93
C LEU A 16 10.82 -21.42 -4.22
N ARG A 17 12.13 -21.74 -4.08
CA ARG A 17 13.03 -21.95 -5.23
C ARG A 17 12.58 -23.11 -6.12
N ALA A 18 12.07 -24.19 -5.52
CA ALA A 18 11.54 -25.33 -6.25
C ALA A 18 10.29 -25.00 -7.09
N GLN A 19 9.61 -23.88 -6.81
CA GLN A 19 8.43 -23.41 -7.54
C GLN A 19 8.73 -22.27 -8.52
N ARG A 20 10.02 -22.00 -8.81
CA ARG A 20 10.41 -20.92 -9.71
C ARG A 20 9.73 -21.09 -11.08
N SER A 21 9.13 -20.02 -11.59
CA SER A 21 8.48 -19.98 -12.91
C SER A 21 9.07 -18.86 -13.78
N GLN A 22 9.76 -19.25 -14.85
CA GLN A 22 10.33 -18.27 -15.79
C GLN A 22 9.24 -17.50 -16.56
N GLU A 23 8.16 -18.18 -16.94
CA GLU A 23 7.02 -17.56 -17.61
C GLU A 23 6.41 -16.42 -16.76
N ASN A 24 6.25 -16.66 -15.46
CA ASN A 24 5.73 -15.63 -14.56
C ASN A 24 6.72 -14.47 -14.39
N LEU A 25 8.02 -14.74 -14.32
CA LEU A 25 9.05 -13.70 -14.23
C LEU A 25 9.03 -12.77 -15.45
N ASP A 26 8.89 -13.32 -16.66
CA ASP A 26 8.80 -12.53 -17.88
C ASP A 26 7.55 -11.62 -17.88
N GLY A 27 6.45 -12.11 -17.29
CA GLY A 27 5.24 -11.33 -17.08
C GLY A 27 5.39 -10.19 -16.07
N MET A 28 6.18 -10.39 -15.01
CA MET A 28 6.34 -9.42 -13.91
C MET A 28 7.01 -8.12 -14.35
N ALA A 29 7.96 -8.19 -15.29
CA ALA A 29 8.64 -7.00 -15.83
C ALA A 29 7.66 -5.98 -16.44
N ARG A 30 6.54 -6.45 -17.02
CA ARG A 30 5.48 -5.59 -17.60
C ARG A 30 4.78 -4.73 -16.54
N PHE A 31 4.85 -5.12 -15.27
CA PHE A 31 4.29 -4.39 -14.14
C PHE A 31 5.32 -3.53 -13.41
N GLY A 32 6.55 -3.43 -13.93
CA GLY A 32 7.65 -2.68 -13.30
C GLY A 32 8.13 -3.30 -11.99
N ILE A 33 8.01 -4.62 -11.86
CA ILE A 33 8.55 -5.37 -10.72
C ILE A 33 10.00 -5.76 -11.03
N VAL A 34 10.87 -5.59 -10.04
CA VAL A 34 12.29 -5.99 -10.06
C VAL A 34 12.37 -7.52 -9.99
N THR A 35 12.98 -8.17 -10.98
CA THR A 35 12.95 -9.63 -11.16
C THR A 35 14.25 -10.35 -10.82
N GLU A 36 15.31 -9.60 -10.52
CA GLU A 36 16.67 -10.09 -10.26
C GLU A 36 16.71 -11.13 -9.13
N THR A 37 15.94 -10.89 -8.06
CA THR A 37 15.81 -11.82 -6.92
C THR A 37 14.45 -12.49 -6.83
N ALA A 38 13.63 -12.39 -7.88
CA ALA A 38 12.30 -12.97 -7.92
C ALA A 38 12.32 -14.42 -8.40
N LEU A 39 11.31 -15.17 -7.95
CA LEU A 39 11.07 -16.56 -8.30
C LEU A 39 9.80 -16.74 -9.14
N GLY A 40 8.94 -15.73 -9.22
CA GLY A 40 7.77 -15.75 -10.11
C GLY A 40 6.53 -16.37 -9.47
N LEU A 41 6.42 -16.35 -8.14
CA LEU A 41 5.20 -16.80 -7.46
C LEU A 41 4.22 -15.63 -7.29
N SER A 42 2.95 -15.95 -7.48
CA SER A 42 1.86 -15.00 -7.24
C SER A 42 1.62 -14.76 -5.75
N ASN A 43 1.04 -13.61 -5.40
CA ASN A 43 0.65 -13.34 -4.01
C ASN A 43 -0.39 -14.36 -3.49
N VAL A 44 -1.19 -14.97 -4.38
CA VAL A 44 -2.14 -16.04 -4.00
C VAL A 44 -1.39 -17.28 -3.48
N GLU A 45 -0.33 -17.68 -4.16
CA GLU A 45 0.53 -18.79 -3.72
C GLU A 45 1.25 -18.45 -2.42
N LEU A 46 1.81 -17.25 -2.31
CA LEU A 46 2.47 -16.78 -1.09
C LEU A 46 1.51 -16.74 0.12
N HIS A 47 0.25 -16.34 -0.07
CA HIS A 47 -0.75 -16.41 0.99
C HIS A 47 -1.10 -17.85 1.39
N ARG A 48 -1.11 -18.81 0.44
CA ARG A 48 -1.29 -20.23 0.78
C ARG A 48 -0.14 -20.71 1.65
N ILE A 49 1.10 -20.37 1.30
CA ILE A 49 2.29 -20.70 2.09
C ILE A 49 2.21 -20.05 3.47
N ALA A 50 1.91 -18.75 3.56
CA ALA A 50 1.76 -18.03 4.83
C ALA A 50 0.75 -18.70 5.78
N ARG A 51 -0.35 -19.24 5.24
CA ARG A 51 -1.34 -19.98 6.03
C ARG A 51 -0.84 -21.32 6.56
N LEU A 52 0.11 -21.96 5.89
CA LEU A 52 0.72 -23.21 6.33
C LEU A 52 1.77 -22.97 7.42
N VAL A 53 2.65 -21.98 7.20
CA VAL A 53 3.79 -21.71 8.09
C VAL A 53 3.41 -20.84 9.29
N LYS A 54 2.30 -20.09 9.21
CA LYS A 54 1.80 -19.19 10.27
C LYS A 54 2.77 -18.05 10.61
N ILE A 55 2.34 -17.20 11.54
CA ILE A 55 3.13 -16.07 12.05
C ILE A 55 4.28 -16.62 12.89
N ASP A 56 5.48 -16.18 12.57
CA ASP A 56 6.71 -16.37 13.34
C ASP A 56 7.64 -15.20 13.01
N HIS A 57 7.85 -14.32 13.99
CA HIS A 57 8.60 -13.07 13.77
C HIS A 57 10.09 -13.34 13.53
N ALA A 58 10.71 -14.26 14.26
CA ALA A 58 12.13 -14.56 14.09
C ALA A 58 12.40 -15.11 12.69
N ARG A 59 11.57 -16.06 12.24
CA ARG A 59 11.64 -16.59 10.88
C ARG A 59 11.35 -15.54 9.82
N ALA A 60 10.43 -14.60 10.08
CA ALA A 60 10.16 -13.50 9.15
C ALA A 60 11.41 -12.62 8.94
N LEU A 61 12.19 -12.35 9.99
CA LEU A 61 13.46 -11.61 9.87
C LEU A 61 14.47 -12.37 9.00
N GLU A 62 14.62 -13.67 9.19
CA GLU A 62 15.51 -14.51 8.38
C GLU A 62 15.07 -14.55 6.89
N LEU A 63 13.77 -14.72 6.65
CA LEU A 63 13.21 -14.68 5.29
C LEU A 63 13.47 -13.32 4.62
N TRP A 64 13.34 -12.22 5.36
CA TRP A 64 13.61 -10.88 4.84
C TRP A 64 15.07 -10.71 4.39
N GLN A 65 16.01 -11.18 5.22
CA GLN A 65 17.45 -11.08 4.98
C GLN A 65 17.92 -11.88 3.75
N SER A 66 17.15 -12.88 3.31
CA SER A 66 17.48 -13.66 2.11
C SER A 66 17.59 -12.83 0.82
N GLY A 67 16.96 -11.64 0.79
CA GLY A 67 16.92 -10.77 -0.40
C GLY A 67 16.00 -11.28 -1.52
N ILE A 68 15.41 -12.47 -1.37
CA ILE A 68 14.49 -13.06 -2.35
C ILE A 68 13.15 -12.35 -2.25
N ARG A 69 12.61 -11.88 -3.38
CA ARG A 69 11.35 -11.11 -3.43
C ARG A 69 10.20 -11.83 -2.72
N GLU A 70 9.94 -13.08 -3.11
CA GLU A 70 8.88 -13.91 -2.54
C GLU A 70 9.07 -14.16 -1.05
N ALA A 71 10.32 -14.33 -0.60
CA ALA A 71 10.64 -14.51 0.81
C ALA A 71 10.39 -13.23 1.61
N ARG A 72 10.69 -12.04 1.07
CA ARG A 72 10.37 -10.74 1.70
C ARG A 72 8.87 -10.49 1.80
N ILE A 73 8.10 -10.81 0.76
CA ILE A 73 6.63 -10.72 0.81
C ILE A 73 6.08 -11.70 1.86
N LEU A 74 6.60 -12.93 1.87
CA LEU A 74 6.19 -13.92 2.86
C LEU A 74 6.57 -13.51 4.28
N ALA A 75 7.76 -12.93 4.47
CA ALA A 75 8.19 -12.33 5.73
C ALA A 75 7.19 -11.29 6.22
N ALA A 76 6.75 -10.37 5.35
CA ALA A 76 5.75 -9.38 5.72
C ALA A 76 4.37 -9.99 6.06
N PHE A 77 3.99 -11.10 5.42
CA PHE A 77 2.77 -11.84 5.78
C PHE A 77 2.87 -12.62 7.10
N THR A 78 4.07 -13.02 7.51
CA THR A 78 4.29 -13.89 8.68
C THR A 78 4.98 -13.19 9.84
N ALA A 79 5.35 -11.91 9.71
CA ALA A 79 5.86 -11.10 10.80
C ALA A 79 4.80 -10.88 11.87
N GLY A 80 5.22 -10.81 13.13
CA GLY A 80 4.34 -10.50 14.24
C GLY A 80 4.15 -8.98 14.35
N PRO A 81 2.97 -8.40 14.05
CA PRO A 81 2.80 -6.94 14.08
C PRO A 81 2.97 -6.34 15.49
N LYS A 82 2.75 -7.14 16.54
CA LYS A 82 2.96 -6.71 17.94
C LYS A 82 4.42 -6.81 18.41
N THR A 83 5.24 -7.57 17.69
CA THR A 83 6.67 -7.79 18.01
C THR A 83 7.58 -6.99 17.10
N LEU A 84 7.09 -6.60 15.92
CA LEU A 84 7.79 -5.69 15.01
C LEU A 84 8.13 -4.38 15.73
N THR A 85 9.35 -3.92 15.54
CA THR A 85 9.87 -2.66 16.07
C THR A 85 9.95 -1.59 14.98
N LEU A 86 9.99 -0.32 15.38
CA LEU A 86 10.21 0.79 14.44
C LEU A 86 11.56 0.65 13.71
N ASP A 87 12.61 0.16 14.39
CA ASP A 87 13.93 0.01 13.77
C ASP A 87 13.97 -1.14 12.76
N GLU A 88 13.25 -2.24 13.01
CA GLU A 88 13.04 -3.27 11.98
C GLU A 88 12.25 -2.72 10.79
N ALA A 89 11.17 -1.98 11.03
CA ALA A 89 10.36 -1.37 9.98
C ALA A 89 11.18 -0.40 9.12
N ARG A 90 12.05 0.41 9.74
CA ARG A 90 13.00 1.28 9.04
C ARG A 90 13.94 0.48 8.16
N ARG A 91 14.63 -0.54 8.70
CA ARG A 91 15.52 -1.41 7.91
C ARG A 91 14.79 -2.04 6.72
N TRP A 92 13.57 -2.52 6.93
CA TRP A 92 12.75 -3.09 5.85
C TRP A 92 12.39 -2.04 4.79
N ALA A 93 12.12 -0.79 5.19
CA ALA A 93 11.87 0.29 4.25
C ALA A 93 13.10 0.60 3.37
N GLU A 94 14.31 0.53 3.93
CA GLU A 94 15.57 0.76 3.17
C GLU A 94 15.83 -0.32 2.13
N ASP A 95 15.45 -1.55 2.45
CA ASP A 95 15.62 -2.72 1.59
C ASP A 95 14.62 -2.80 0.43
N CYS A 96 13.54 -2.01 0.47
CA CYS A 96 12.48 -2.04 -0.54
C CYS A 96 12.97 -1.48 -1.89
N ASN A 97 12.85 -2.31 -2.93
CA ASN A 97 13.24 -1.97 -4.30
C ASN A 97 12.11 -2.19 -5.32
N SER A 98 10.91 -2.58 -4.87
CA SER A 98 9.77 -2.82 -5.74
C SER A 98 8.46 -2.46 -5.06
N TRP A 99 7.50 -1.99 -5.85
CA TRP A 99 6.27 -1.38 -5.35
C TRP A 99 5.37 -2.34 -4.58
N GLU A 100 5.38 -3.62 -4.91
CA GLU A 100 4.55 -4.63 -4.28
C GLU A 100 5.10 -5.09 -2.92
N VAL A 101 6.44 -5.07 -2.76
CA VAL A 101 7.07 -5.27 -1.45
C VAL A 101 6.69 -4.09 -0.55
N VAL A 102 6.79 -2.87 -1.07
CA VAL A 102 6.35 -1.64 -0.38
C VAL A 102 4.90 -1.74 0.08
N ASP A 103 3.98 -2.08 -0.83
CA ASP A 103 2.56 -2.12 -0.51
C ASP A 103 2.26 -3.21 0.55
N THR A 104 3.01 -4.33 0.53
CA THR A 104 2.88 -5.40 1.53
C THR A 104 3.38 -4.97 2.90
N VAL A 105 4.55 -4.31 3.00
CA VAL A 105 5.07 -3.84 4.29
C VAL A 105 4.26 -2.68 4.85
N ALA A 106 3.66 -1.85 3.99
CA ALA A 106 2.77 -0.77 4.43
C ALA A 106 1.56 -1.32 5.21
N ASP A 107 0.93 -2.40 4.73
CA ASP A 107 -0.16 -3.08 5.46
C ASP A 107 0.30 -3.62 6.81
N LEU A 108 1.50 -4.22 6.86
CA LEU A 108 2.10 -4.69 8.11
C LEU A 108 2.35 -3.54 9.10
N PHE A 109 2.90 -2.42 8.64
CA PHE A 109 3.21 -1.26 9.48
C PHE A 109 1.94 -0.59 10.03
N VAL A 110 0.87 -0.51 9.23
CA VAL A 110 -0.44 -0.04 9.69
C VAL A 110 -1.04 -1.02 10.70
N THR A 111 -0.88 -2.33 10.49
CA THR A 111 -1.32 -3.35 11.45
C THR A 111 -0.53 -3.26 12.77
N ALA A 112 0.75 -2.90 12.71
CA ALA A 112 1.62 -2.64 13.86
C ALA A 112 1.38 -1.28 14.54
N ARG A 113 0.47 -0.45 14.02
CA ARG A 113 0.13 0.89 14.54
C ARG A 113 1.27 1.92 14.48
N PHE A 114 2.07 1.89 13.40
CA PHE A 114 3.21 2.79 13.21
C PHE A 114 2.92 4.05 12.40
N GLU A 115 1.69 4.24 11.95
CA GLU A 115 1.28 5.34 11.05
C GLU A 115 1.68 6.72 11.55
N GLN A 116 1.55 6.99 12.86
CA GLN A 116 1.83 8.32 13.43
C GLN A 116 3.33 8.67 13.40
N VAL A 117 4.21 7.67 13.40
CA VAL A 117 5.66 7.86 13.40
C VAL A 117 6.19 7.78 11.97
N LEU A 118 5.87 6.70 11.25
CA LEU A 118 6.54 6.40 10.00
C LEU A 118 6.01 7.19 8.80
N ILE A 119 4.72 7.57 8.76
CA ILE A 119 4.18 8.36 7.63
C ILE A 119 4.91 9.70 7.47
N PRO A 120 5.03 10.56 8.51
CA PRO A 120 5.74 11.83 8.35
C PRO A 120 7.23 11.65 8.09
N GLU A 121 7.87 10.67 8.74
CA GLU A 121 9.29 10.33 8.55
C GLU A 121 9.58 9.92 7.10
N PHE A 122 8.85 8.93 6.61
CA PHE A 122 9.08 8.36 5.28
C PHE A 122 8.65 9.30 4.16
N ALA A 123 7.61 10.13 4.34
CA ALA A 123 7.24 11.12 3.33
C ALA A 123 8.35 12.17 3.12
N ALA A 124 9.06 12.55 4.18
CA ALA A 124 10.20 13.46 4.12
C ALA A 124 11.44 12.83 3.46
N ASP A 125 11.54 11.49 3.42
CA ASP A 125 12.68 10.79 2.83
C ASP A 125 12.76 11.01 1.30
N GLY A 126 13.98 11.20 0.80
CA GLY A 126 14.27 11.41 -0.62
C GLY A 126 14.21 10.13 -1.46
N ARG A 127 14.42 8.95 -0.85
CA ARG A 127 14.44 7.65 -1.52
C ARG A 127 13.05 7.27 -2.00
N GLU A 128 12.95 6.80 -3.25
CA GLU A 128 11.66 6.61 -3.94
C GLU A 128 10.74 5.62 -3.20
N PHE A 129 11.25 4.44 -2.85
CA PHE A 129 10.44 3.41 -2.22
C PHE A 129 10.13 3.71 -0.75
N VAL A 130 11.05 4.32 -0.01
CA VAL A 130 10.77 4.80 1.36
C VAL A 130 9.61 5.80 1.32
N ARG A 131 9.69 6.80 0.44
CA ARG A 131 8.58 7.77 0.25
C ARG A 131 7.28 7.11 -0.19
N ARG A 132 7.35 6.12 -1.08
CA ARG A 132 6.17 5.35 -1.49
C ARG A 132 5.49 4.69 -0.29
N ILE A 133 6.26 4.12 0.66
CA ILE A 133 5.72 3.47 1.86
C ILE A 133 4.81 4.42 2.63
N ALA A 134 5.19 5.69 2.84
CA ALA A 134 4.33 6.65 3.54
C ALA A 134 2.92 6.75 2.93
N PHE A 135 2.84 6.89 1.60
CA PHE A 135 1.56 7.05 0.92
C PHE A 135 0.79 5.72 0.78
N ALA A 136 1.50 4.59 0.65
CA ALA A 136 0.89 3.27 0.75
C ALA A 136 0.30 3.03 2.15
N MET A 137 0.97 3.46 3.21
CA MET A 137 0.47 3.39 4.58
C MET A 137 -0.79 4.25 4.77
N ILE A 138 -0.83 5.47 4.21
CA ILE A 138 -2.05 6.30 4.24
C ILE A 138 -3.22 5.58 3.54
N ALA A 139 -2.98 5.01 2.36
CA ALA A 139 -3.99 4.27 1.61
C ALA A 139 -4.50 3.05 2.40
N SER A 140 -3.59 2.27 2.98
CA SER A 140 -3.89 1.12 3.82
C SER A 140 -4.67 1.53 5.08
N ALA A 141 -4.25 2.59 5.76
CA ALA A 141 -4.93 3.12 6.94
C ALA A 141 -6.39 3.51 6.64
N ALA A 142 -6.63 4.17 5.50
CA ALA A 142 -7.99 4.57 5.08
C ALA A 142 -8.92 3.36 4.89
N VAL A 143 -8.38 2.22 4.41
CA VAL A 143 -9.12 0.97 4.17
C VAL A 143 -9.32 0.15 5.45
N HIS A 144 -8.27 0.00 6.26
CA HIS A 144 -8.22 -0.99 7.34
C HIS A 144 -8.57 -0.42 8.71
N LEU A 145 -8.22 0.84 9.00
CA LEU A 145 -8.44 1.44 10.32
C LEU A 145 -9.87 1.99 10.45
N LYS A 146 -10.88 1.14 10.30
CA LYS A 146 -12.31 1.53 10.23
C LYS A 146 -12.85 2.26 11.47
N LYS A 147 -12.19 2.11 12.61
CA LYS A 147 -12.57 2.75 13.89
C LYS A 147 -11.78 4.02 14.18
N GLU A 148 -10.74 4.31 13.39
CA GLU A 148 -9.95 5.51 13.55
C GLU A 148 -10.81 6.75 13.23
N PRO A 149 -10.72 7.83 14.02
CA PRO A 149 -11.42 9.07 13.73
C PRO A 149 -11.06 9.59 12.34
N ASP A 150 -12.06 10.07 11.60
CA ASP A 150 -11.86 10.61 10.26
C ASP A 150 -10.85 11.76 10.25
N ALA A 151 -10.82 12.56 11.33
CA ALA A 151 -9.83 13.61 11.52
C ALA A 151 -8.37 13.11 11.46
N SER A 152 -8.09 11.90 11.96
CA SER A 152 -6.74 11.31 11.89
C SER A 152 -6.30 11.09 10.44
N LEU A 153 -7.24 10.67 9.58
CA LEU A 153 -6.98 10.39 8.16
C LEU A 153 -6.85 11.70 7.38
N LEU A 154 -7.75 12.65 7.66
CA LEU A 154 -7.79 13.96 7.02
C LEU A 154 -6.55 14.80 7.35
N ALA A 155 -5.92 14.59 8.51
CA ALA A 155 -4.66 15.22 8.87
C ALA A 155 -3.50 14.89 7.91
N TRP A 156 -3.60 13.84 7.09
CA TRP A 156 -2.61 13.51 6.06
C TRP A 156 -2.85 14.15 4.70
N LEU A 157 -4.00 14.81 4.46
CA LEU A 157 -4.26 15.52 3.19
C LEU A 157 -3.20 16.61 2.88
N PRO A 158 -2.71 17.42 3.82
CA PRO A 158 -1.63 18.38 3.56
C PRO A 158 -0.32 17.70 3.11
N LEU A 159 -0.05 16.48 3.57
CA LEU A 159 1.13 15.71 3.17
C LEU A 159 0.97 15.18 1.73
N ILE A 160 -0.22 14.69 1.38
CA ILE A 160 -0.57 14.31 0.00
C ILE A 160 -0.39 15.50 -0.94
N GLU A 161 -0.92 16.67 -0.56
CA GLU A 161 -0.78 17.89 -1.36
C GLU A 161 0.69 18.26 -1.59
N ARG A 162 1.48 18.32 -0.50
CA ARG A 162 2.91 18.67 -0.55
C ARG A 162 3.71 17.80 -1.52
N HIS A 163 3.37 16.52 -1.61
CA HIS A 163 4.11 15.55 -2.44
C HIS A 163 3.41 15.20 -3.75
N ALA A 164 2.32 15.89 -4.10
CA ALA A 164 1.61 15.69 -5.37
C ALA A 164 2.44 16.07 -6.61
N GLU A 165 3.48 16.87 -6.43
CA GLU A 165 4.39 17.29 -7.50
C GLU A 165 5.54 16.31 -7.78
N ASP A 166 5.66 15.23 -7.01
CA ASP A 166 6.67 14.20 -7.24
C ASP A 166 6.40 13.45 -8.56
N GLU A 167 7.28 13.62 -9.54
CA GLU A 167 7.07 13.06 -10.88
C GLU A 167 7.40 11.57 -10.98
N ARG A 168 8.08 11.00 -9.97
CA ARG A 168 8.47 9.59 -9.95
C ARG A 168 7.24 8.71 -9.91
N ASN A 169 7.15 7.79 -10.86
CA ASN A 169 5.90 7.07 -11.14
C ASN A 169 5.37 6.30 -9.93
N PHE A 170 6.25 5.66 -9.15
CA PHE A 170 5.84 4.89 -7.98
C PHE A 170 5.36 5.77 -6.83
N VAL A 171 5.98 6.93 -6.61
CA VAL A 171 5.51 7.90 -5.60
C VAL A 171 4.19 8.52 -6.04
N LYS A 172 4.13 9.08 -7.26
CA LYS A 172 2.94 9.72 -7.82
C LYS A 172 1.71 8.81 -7.75
N LYS A 173 1.86 7.53 -8.10
CA LYS A 173 0.77 6.54 -8.02
C LYS A 173 0.33 6.28 -6.58
N ALA A 174 1.25 6.24 -5.63
CA ALA A 174 0.91 6.06 -4.22
C ALA A 174 0.22 7.30 -3.63
N VAL A 175 0.66 8.51 -3.98
CA VAL A 175 0.00 9.77 -3.58
C VAL A 175 -1.45 9.83 -4.11
N ASN A 176 -1.67 9.51 -5.39
CA ASN A 176 -3.01 9.37 -5.94
C ASN A 176 -3.83 8.32 -5.19
N TRP A 177 -3.24 7.14 -4.97
CA TRP A 177 -3.94 6.05 -4.28
C TRP A 177 -4.37 6.45 -2.87
N ALA A 178 -3.49 7.09 -2.09
CA ALA A 178 -3.79 7.63 -0.77
C ALA A 178 -4.99 8.59 -0.80
N LEU A 179 -4.96 9.58 -1.69
CA LEU A 179 -6.04 10.56 -1.85
C LEU A 179 -7.39 9.90 -2.15
N ARG A 180 -7.41 8.96 -3.09
CA ARG A 180 -8.63 8.23 -3.45
C ARG A 180 -9.14 7.36 -2.31
N GLN A 181 -8.26 6.70 -1.55
CA GLN A 181 -8.72 5.84 -0.46
C GLN A 181 -9.27 6.64 0.72
N ILE A 182 -8.67 7.80 1.05
CA ILE A 182 -9.28 8.73 2.01
C ILE A 182 -10.68 9.13 1.54
N GLY A 183 -10.82 9.62 0.31
CA GLY A 183 -12.12 10.08 -0.20
C GLY A 183 -13.17 8.97 -0.35
N LYS A 184 -12.74 7.72 -0.55
CA LYS A 184 -13.64 6.55 -0.60
C LYS A 184 -14.01 5.99 0.76
N ARG A 185 -13.40 6.44 1.85
CA ARG A 185 -13.62 5.84 3.17
C ARG A 185 -15.07 5.96 3.63
N ASN A 186 -15.59 7.19 3.67
CA ASN A 186 -16.94 7.53 4.10
C ASN A 186 -17.31 8.94 3.60
N ALA A 187 -18.55 9.38 3.83
CA ALA A 187 -19.03 10.69 3.41
C ALA A 187 -18.25 11.87 4.02
N ALA A 188 -17.84 11.76 5.30
CA ALA A 188 -17.10 12.81 5.99
C ALA A 188 -15.69 13.03 5.39
N CYS A 189 -15.04 11.96 4.92
CA CYS A 189 -13.74 12.05 4.27
C CYS A 189 -13.83 12.43 2.77
N HIS A 190 -14.96 12.16 2.12
CA HIS A 190 -15.15 12.37 0.69
C HIS A 190 -15.00 13.84 0.29
N GLY A 191 -15.75 14.75 0.95
CA GLY A 191 -15.73 16.18 0.63
C GLY A 191 -14.32 16.80 0.67
N PRO A 192 -13.56 16.69 1.78
CA PRO A 192 -12.21 17.22 1.85
C PRO A 192 -11.23 16.60 0.83
N ALA A 193 -11.33 15.29 0.57
CA ALA A 193 -10.49 14.63 -0.42
C ALA A 193 -10.83 15.06 -1.85
N LEU A 194 -12.12 15.23 -2.17
CA LEU A 194 -12.58 15.73 -3.46
C LEU A 194 -12.12 17.18 -3.68
N ALA A 195 -12.23 18.04 -2.67
CA ALA A 195 -11.75 19.41 -2.75
C ALA A 195 -10.24 19.48 -3.03
N LEU A 196 -9.43 18.62 -2.39
CA LEU A 196 -8.02 18.52 -2.72
C LEU A 196 -7.79 18.00 -4.14
N ALA A 197 -8.55 16.98 -4.58
CA ALA A 197 -8.46 16.48 -5.95
C ALA A 197 -8.76 17.57 -7.00
N GLU A 198 -9.79 18.38 -6.79
CA GLU A 198 -10.16 19.51 -7.64
C GLU A 198 -9.08 20.58 -7.69
N LYS A 199 -8.51 20.93 -6.53
CA LYS A 199 -7.37 21.86 -6.44
C LYS A 199 -6.18 21.35 -7.26
N LEU A 200 -5.83 20.08 -7.11
CA LEU A 200 -4.72 19.48 -7.84
C LEU A 200 -5.01 19.40 -9.34
N ALA A 201 -6.26 19.17 -9.75
CA ALA A 201 -6.66 19.01 -11.15
C ALA A 201 -6.44 20.25 -12.03
N VAL A 202 -6.31 21.44 -11.42
CA VAL A 202 -6.01 22.71 -12.11
C VAL A 202 -4.54 23.15 -11.95
N SER A 203 -3.71 22.35 -11.29
CA SER A 203 -2.28 22.66 -11.11
C SER A 203 -1.54 22.76 -12.46
N SER A 204 -0.55 23.65 -12.53
CA SER A 204 0.40 23.75 -13.65
C SER A 204 1.37 22.55 -13.68
N ASN A 205 1.67 21.95 -12.52
CA ASN A 205 2.50 20.75 -12.41
C ASN A 205 1.78 19.53 -13.01
N ARG A 206 2.47 18.78 -13.88
CA ARG A 206 1.89 17.64 -14.61
C ARG A 206 1.52 16.48 -13.69
N ALA A 207 2.35 16.16 -12.69
CA ALA A 207 2.10 15.08 -11.74
C ALA A 207 0.88 15.39 -10.86
N ALA A 208 0.84 16.59 -10.27
CA ALA A 208 -0.27 17.05 -9.45
C ALA A 208 -1.58 17.06 -10.23
N ARG A 209 -1.57 17.63 -11.45
CA ARG A 209 -2.73 17.65 -12.34
C ARG A 209 -3.26 16.26 -12.70
N TRP A 210 -2.35 15.31 -12.94
CA TRP A 210 -2.74 13.92 -13.19
C TRP A 210 -3.39 13.27 -11.97
N ILE A 211 -2.81 13.46 -10.77
CA ILE A 211 -3.37 12.96 -9.51
C ILE A 211 -4.77 13.53 -9.29
N GLY A 212 -4.91 14.85 -9.40
CA GLY A 212 -6.19 15.53 -9.17
C GLY A 212 -7.28 15.07 -10.12
N LYS A 213 -7.01 15.02 -11.44
CA LYS A 213 -7.99 14.56 -12.43
C LYS A 213 -8.40 13.11 -12.25
N ASP A 214 -7.44 12.23 -11.93
CA ASP A 214 -7.73 10.81 -11.72
C ASP A 214 -8.57 10.58 -10.46
N ALA A 215 -8.21 11.24 -9.36
CA ALA A 215 -8.94 11.17 -8.10
C ALA A 215 -10.33 11.79 -8.22
N GLN A 216 -10.46 12.96 -8.85
CA GLN A 216 -11.75 13.62 -9.08
C GLN A 216 -12.70 12.71 -9.88
N ARG A 217 -12.21 12.09 -10.96
CA ARG A 217 -13.01 11.16 -11.77
C ARG A 217 -13.50 9.96 -10.96
N GLU A 218 -12.64 9.37 -10.12
CA GLU A 218 -13.04 8.20 -9.32
C GLU A 218 -13.98 8.57 -8.18
N LEU A 219 -13.70 9.66 -7.45
CA LEU A 219 -14.50 10.11 -6.31
C LEU A 219 -15.86 10.65 -6.73
N GLY A 220 -15.98 11.22 -7.92
CA GLY A 220 -17.25 11.66 -8.51
C GLY A 220 -18.03 10.56 -9.22
N GLY A 221 -17.53 9.31 -9.25
CA GLY A 221 -18.23 8.22 -9.93
C GLY A 221 -19.45 7.72 -9.16
N ASP A 222 -20.56 7.44 -9.85
CA ASP A 222 -21.85 7.02 -9.28
C ASP A 222 -21.73 5.89 -8.26
N LYS A 223 -20.88 4.90 -8.53
CA LYS A 223 -20.65 3.76 -7.61
C LYS A 223 -20.07 4.19 -6.27
N VAL A 224 -19.17 5.18 -6.28
CA VAL A 224 -18.58 5.74 -5.05
C VAL A 224 -19.64 6.57 -4.34
N LEU A 225 -20.31 7.49 -5.03
CA LEU A 225 -21.34 8.35 -4.45
C LEU A 225 -22.48 7.54 -3.83
N ALA A 226 -23.00 6.54 -4.55
CA ALA A 226 -24.05 5.65 -4.05
C ALA A 226 -23.62 4.87 -2.80
N ARG A 227 -22.41 4.28 -2.81
CA ARG A 227 -21.87 3.56 -1.63
C ARG A 227 -21.72 4.47 -0.40
N LEU A 228 -21.46 5.76 -0.63
CA LEU A 228 -21.28 6.75 0.42
C LEU A 228 -22.57 7.45 0.85
N GLY A 229 -23.71 7.14 0.21
CA GLY A 229 -24.97 7.85 0.46
C GLY A 229 -24.97 9.31 -0.02
N LEU A 230 -24.13 9.63 -1.00
CA LEU A 230 -23.95 10.95 -1.61
C LEU A 230 -24.52 11.04 -3.03
N ALA A 231 -25.14 9.98 -3.53
CA ALA A 231 -25.85 10.06 -4.80
C ALA A 231 -27.06 10.98 -4.63
N ASP A 232 -27.28 11.87 -5.60
CA ASP A 232 -28.48 12.67 -5.66
C ASP A 232 -29.69 11.74 -5.72
N THR A 233 -30.35 11.53 -4.59
CA THR A 233 -31.72 11.01 -4.59
C THR A 233 -32.56 12.15 -5.15
N GLY A 234 -32.92 12.09 -6.43
CA GLY A 234 -33.76 13.10 -7.08
C GLY A 234 -34.99 13.41 -6.23
N ALA A 235 -34.93 14.49 -5.45
CA ALA A 235 -36.00 14.96 -4.61
C ALA A 235 -36.84 15.95 -5.42
N GLY A 236 -38.01 15.48 -5.86
CA GLY A 236 -39.21 16.31 -5.99
C GLY A 236 -39.33 17.18 -7.24
N LEU A 237 -39.66 16.58 -8.38
CA LEU A 237 -40.61 17.21 -9.30
C LEU A 237 -42.03 16.86 -8.83
N THR A 238 -42.48 17.50 -7.76
CA THR A 238 -43.91 17.63 -7.48
C THR A 238 -44.43 18.66 -8.49
N GLN A 239 -44.97 18.19 -9.61
CA GLN A 239 -45.80 19.03 -10.46
C GLN A 239 -47.12 19.27 -9.72
N THR A 240 -47.34 20.52 -9.36
CA THR A 240 -48.65 21.11 -9.04
C THR A 240 -49.60 21.06 -10.22
#